data_AF-G8UME6-F1
#
_entry.id   AF-G8UME6-F1
#
_cell.length_a   1.000
_cell.length_b   1.000
_cell.length_c   1.000
_cell.angle_alpha   90.00
_cell.angle_beta   90.00
_cell.angle_gamma   90.00
#
_symmetry.space_group_name_H-M   'P 1'
#
loop_
_entity.id
_entity.type
_entity.pdbx_description
1 polymer ?
#
loop_
_entity_poly.entity_id
_entity_poly.type
_entity_poly.pdbx_seq_one_letter_code
_entity_poly.pdbx_strand_id
1 'polypeptide(L)' 'MSDVDYLVIAVRNIYRKNQDFEKVISFFNTLYASGRLILPLKGILIIGY' A
#
# COMPACT_ATOMS: atom_id res chain seq x y z
N MET A 1 9.47 -12.22 10.57
CA MET A 1 8.68 -10.98 10.69
C MET A 1 7.36 -11.42 11.27
N SER A 2 7.38 -11.69 12.58
CA SER A 2 6.27 -12.30 13.31
C SER A 2 5.67 -11.19 14.17
N ASP A 3 4.33 -11.13 14.26
CA ASP A 3 3.57 -10.19 15.10
C ASP A 3 3.54 -8.72 14.65
N VAL A 4 3.58 -8.46 13.34
CA VAL A 4 3.30 -7.12 12.80
C VAL A 4 1.81 -6.98 12.53
N ASP A 5 1.16 -6.08 13.26
CA ASP A 5 -0.28 -5.79 13.09
C ASP A 5 -0.56 -4.76 11.99
N TYR A 6 0.36 -3.80 11.77
CA TYR A 6 0.13 -2.66 10.88
C TYR A 6 1.32 -2.42 9.95
N LEU A 7 1.03 -2.08 8.70
CA LEU A 7 2.02 -1.64 7.72
C LEU A 7 1.83 -0.15 7.42
N VAL A 8 2.90 0.63 7.53
CA VAL A 8 2.91 2.06 7.19
C VAL A 8 3.87 2.30 6.04
N ILE A 9 3.40 2.99 4.99
CA ILE A 9 4.18 3.29 3.79
C ILE A 9 4.06 4.78 3.48
N ALA A 10 5.19 5.48 3.36
CA ALA A 10 5.23 6.84 2.84
C ALA A 10 5.66 6.80 1.37
N VAL A 11 4.83 7.36 0.47
CA VAL A 11 5.07 7.37 -0.97
C VAL A 11 5.10 8.81 -1.46
N ARG A 12 6.08 9.13 -2.28
CA ARG A 12 6.13 10.43 -2.94
C ARG A 12 4.99 10.54 -3.95
N ASN A 13 4.24 11.63 -3.92
CA ASN A 13 3.08 11.85 -4.79
C ASN A 13 3.47 11.76 -6.27
N ILE A 14 4.57 12.44 -6.63
CA ILE A 14 5.16 12.39 -7.97
C ILE A 14 6.66 12.12 -7.87
N TYR A 15 7.10 11.00 -8.43
CA TYR A 15 8.52 10.68 -8.55
C TYR A 15 8.91 10.52 -10.01
N ARG A 16 9.89 11.31 -10.47
CA ARG A 16 10.38 11.31 -11.86
C ARG A 16 9.26 11.35 -12.90
N LYS A 17 8.27 12.24 -12.70
CA LYS A 17 7.06 12.42 -13.53
C LYS A 17 6.02 11.28 -13.45
N ASN A 18 6.21 10.29 -12.58
CA ASN A 18 5.21 9.25 -12.33
C ASN A 18 4.37 9.58 -11.09
N GLN A 19 3.06 9.37 -11.19
CA GLN A 19 2.13 9.44 -10.06
C GLN A 19 2.23 8.16 -9.21
N ASP A 20 3.33 7.99 -8.51
CA ASP A 20 3.63 6.73 -7.81
C ASP A 20 2.68 6.48 -6.63
N PHE A 21 2.23 7.53 -5.95
CA PHE A 21 1.20 7.39 -4.90
C PHE A 21 -0.07 6.71 -5.44
N GLU A 22 -0.61 7.20 -6.56
CA GLU A 22 -1.80 6.63 -7.20
C GLU A 22 -1.59 5.18 -7.65
N LYS A 23 -0.41 4.87 -8.19
CA LYS A 23 -0.06 3.50 -8.58
C LYS A 23 -0.04 2.57 -7.38
N VAL A 24 0.52 2.99 -6.25
CA VAL A 24 0.57 2.20 -5.02
C VAL A 24 -0.84 1.98 -4.45
N ILE A 25 -1.67 3.02 -4.41
CA ILE A 25 -3.08 2.89 -4.00
C ILE A 25 -3.84 1.89 -4.89
N SER A 26 -3.71 2.05 -6.21
CA SER A 26 -4.35 1.15 -7.20
C SER A 26 -3.88 -0.31 -7.05
N PHE A 27 -2.60 -0.53 -6.79
CA PHE A 27 -2.04 -1.85 -6.54
C PHE A 27 -2.68 -2.51 -5.32
N PHE A 28 -2.73 -1.83 -4.17
CA PHE A 28 -3.33 -2.39 -2.96
C PHE A 28 -4.83 -2.61 -3.10
N ASN A 29 -5.57 -1.68 -3.73
CA ASN A 29 -6.98 -1.86 -4.03
C ASN A 29 -7.24 -3.13 -4.86
N THR A 30 -6.46 -3.33 -5.93
CA THR A 30 -6.59 -4.51 -6.79
C THR A 30 -6.22 -5.79 -6.05
N LEU A 31 -5.13 -5.74 -5.27
CA LEU A 31 -4.64 -6.87 -4.47
C LEU A 31 -5.72 -7.36 -3.50
N TYR A 32 -6.32 -6.44 -2.74
CA TYR A 32 -7.39 -6.75 -1.79
C TYR A 32 -8.69 -7.16 -2.48
N ALA A 33 -9.11 -6.48 -3.55
CA ALA A 33 -10.30 -6.84 -4.31
C ALA A 33 -10.19 -8.25 -4.92
N SER A 34 -8.97 -8.67 -5.31
CA SER A 34 -8.74 -10.00 -5.89
C SER A 34 -8.76 -11.14 -4.87
N GLY A 35 -8.64 -10.85 -3.57
CA GLY A 35 -8.52 -11.85 -2.50
C GLY A 35 -7.28 -12.74 -2.59
N ARG A 36 -6.33 -12.44 -3.49
CA ARG A 36 -5.16 -13.29 -3.79
C ARG A 36 -4.09 -13.27 -2.70
N LEU A 37 -4.08 -12.24 -1.85
CA LEU A 37 -3.12 -12.09 -0.77
C LEU A 37 -3.86 -11.71 0.52
N ILE A 38 -3.96 -12.66 1.45
CA ILE A 38 -4.45 -12.41 2.80
C ILE A 38 -3.23 -12.17 3.67
N LEU A 39 -2.87 -10.90 3.85
CA LEU A 39 -1.87 -10.51 4.82
C LEU A 39 -2.50 -10.55 6.22
N PRO A 40 -1.82 -11.11 7.25
CA PRO A 40 -2.32 -11.11 8.63
C PRO A 40 -2.15 -9.72 9.28
N LEU A 41 -2.42 -8.65 8.53
CA LEU A 41 -2.35 -7.28 9.00
C LEU A 41 -3.75 -6.82 9.41
N LYS A 42 -3.86 -6.12 10.53
CA LYS A 42 -5.07 -5.42 10.95
C LYS A 42 -5.35 -4.17 10.10
N GLY A 43 -4.32 -3.58 9.50
CA GLY A 43 -4.50 -2.45 8.59
C GLY A 43 -3.21 -2.00 7.88
N ILE A 44 -3.39 -1.24 6.80
CA ILE A 44 -2.31 -0.57 6.08
C ILE A 44 -2.61 0.93 6.04
N LEU A 45 -1.60 1.75 6.38
CA LEU A 45 -1.63 3.20 6.23
C LEU A 45 -0.65 3.63 5.14
N ILE A 46 -1.15 4.36 4.14
CA ILE A 46 -0.34 4.91 3.04
C ILE A 46 -0.40 6.43 3.12
N ILE A 47 0.75 7.09 3.17
CA ILE A 47 0.88 8.55 3.31
C ILE A 47 1.57 9.10 2.07
N GLY A 48 0.95 10.10 1.43
CA GLY A 48 1.51 10.83 0.29
C GLY A 48 2.35 12.04 0.74
N TYR A 49 3.53 12.27 0.14
CA TYR A 49 4.38 13.45 0.37
C TYR A 49 5.02 14.03 -0.89
#